data_AF-A0A914BID4-F1
#
_entry.id   AF-A0A914BID4-F1
#
_cell.length_a   1.000
_cell.length_b   1.000
_cell.length_c   1.000
_cell.angle_alpha   90.00
_cell.angle_beta   90.00
_cell.angle_gamma   90.00
#
_symmetry.space_group_name_H-M   'P 1'
#
loop_
_entity.id
_entity.type
_entity.pdbx_description
1 polymer ?
#
loop_
_entity_poly.entity_id
_entity_poly.type
_entity_poly.pdbx_seq_one_letter_code
_entity_poly.pdbx_strand_id
1 'polypeptide(L)'
;MSSACSRCLILVETVFLLGALAAGLTASISLLLARDEIPDSNCLLYGTFNWTGGAVEGDKPRCDLSLVFQFAVCAVAAVSAVYRCLNIPCEKLDIKCFRVLSIVIYIVCVACVLIECILVYYGVVRFCESMIETNSALPEDSSCEDNQLVYNEQNGTDVDFYGFLKMSTIASWVSLVTWLALTVIACVSMCFRKDEYDA
;
A
#
# COMPACT_ATOMS: atom_id res chain seq x y z
N MET A 1 10.90 -15.21 33.07
CA MET A 1 11.36 -15.08 31.66
C MET A 1 10.64 -13.98 30.88
N SER A 2 9.90 -13.07 31.54
CA SER A 2 8.85 -12.22 30.94
C SER A 2 9.28 -10.88 30.34
N SER A 3 10.17 -10.13 31.01
CA SER A 3 10.48 -8.73 30.61
C SER A 3 11.20 -8.60 29.26
N ALA A 4 12.22 -9.43 29.00
CA ALA A 4 13.02 -9.34 27.78
C ALA A 4 12.23 -9.76 26.51
N CYS A 5 11.43 -10.82 26.60
CA CYS A 5 10.60 -11.29 25.48
C CYS A 5 9.52 -10.27 25.12
N SER A 6 8.85 -9.68 26.12
CA SER A 6 7.86 -8.62 25.88
C SER A 6 8.49 -7.38 25.23
N ARG A 7 9.72 -7.00 25.59
CA ARG A 7 10.43 -5.86 24.97
C ARG A 7 10.82 -6.15 23.53
N CYS A 8 11.30 -7.35 23.24
CA CYS A 8 11.60 -7.77 21.86
C CYS A 8 10.34 -7.72 20.98
N LEU A 9 9.19 -8.21 21.47
CA LEU A 9 7.94 -8.16 20.70
C LEU A 9 7.47 -6.72 20.42
N ILE A 10 7.61 -5.80 21.37
CA ILE A 10 7.26 -4.38 21.17
C ILE A 10 8.20 -3.72 20.15
N LEU A 11 9.51 -4.02 20.21
CA LEU A 11 10.48 -3.51 19.24
C LEU A 11 10.17 -4.03 17.83
N VAL A 12 9.90 -5.34 17.69
CA VAL A 12 9.52 -5.93 16.42
C VAL A 12 8.22 -5.30 15.91
N GLU A 13 7.17 -5.18 16.73
CA GLU A 13 5.92 -4.51 16.35
C GLU A 13 6.18 -3.08 15.85
N THR A 14 7.06 -2.33 16.52
CA THR A 14 7.42 -0.96 16.13
C THR A 14 8.13 -0.91 14.77
N VAL A 15 9.07 -1.82 14.52
CA VAL A 15 9.76 -1.92 13.22
C VAL A 15 8.77 -2.23 12.09
N PHE A 16 7.84 -3.16 12.32
CA PHE A 16 6.81 -3.46 11.34
C PHE A 16 5.84 -2.28 11.12
N LEU A 17 5.48 -1.52 12.16
CA LEU A 17 4.66 -0.31 12.00
C LEU A 17 5.36 0.77 11.17
N LEU A 18 6.66 0.97 11.36
CA LEU A 18 7.46 1.88 10.53
C LEU A 18 7.59 1.37 9.09
N GLY A 19 7.74 0.06 8.90
CA GLY A 19 7.73 -0.57 7.58
C GLY A 19 6.40 -0.38 6.85
N ALA A 20 5.28 -0.55 7.54
CA ALA A 20 3.94 -0.35 7.00
C ALA A 20 3.71 1.11 6.60
N LEU A 21 4.19 2.05 7.42
CA LEU A 21 4.16 3.49 7.10
C LEU A 21 4.99 3.81 5.85
N ALA A 22 6.21 3.31 5.77
CA ALA A 22 7.08 3.56 4.61
C ALA A 22 6.50 2.96 3.32
N ALA A 23 6.01 1.72 3.39
CA ALA A 23 5.37 1.05 2.26
C ALA A 23 4.11 1.79 1.80
N GLY A 24 3.23 2.16 2.72
CA GLY A 24 2.01 2.91 2.41
C GLY A 24 2.31 4.29 1.81
N LEU A 25 3.28 5.03 2.36
CA LEU A 25 3.70 6.32 1.78
C LEU A 25 4.27 6.15 0.37
N THR A 26 5.06 5.10 0.13
CA THR A 26 5.63 4.81 -1.18
C THR A 26 4.51 4.52 -2.18
N ALA A 27 3.55 3.68 -1.81
CA ALA A 27 2.39 3.36 -2.64
C ALA A 27 1.57 4.61 -2.98
N SER A 28 1.29 5.49 -2.01
CA SER A 28 0.57 6.75 -2.22
C SER A 28 1.33 7.71 -3.13
N ILE A 29 2.62 7.93 -2.88
CA ILE A 29 3.44 8.87 -3.66
C ILE A 29 3.55 8.38 -5.10
N SER A 30 3.80 7.10 -5.31
CA SER A 30 3.87 6.53 -6.66
C SER A 30 2.52 6.65 -7.40
N LEU A 31 1.38 6.51 -6.72
CA LEU A 31 0.06 6.76 -7.35
C LEU A 31 -0.14 8.23 -7.71
N LEU A 32 0.32 9.15 -6.86
CA LEU A 32 0.23 10.59 -7.14
C LEU A 32 1.12 10.98 -8.32
N LEU A 33 2.36 10.47 -8.38
CA LEU A 33 3.25 10.71 -9.53
C LEU A 33 2.66 10.14 -10.82
N ALA A 34 2.13 8.90 -10.78
CA ALA A 34 1.46 8.31 -11.94
C ALA A 34 0.25 9.13 -12.43
N ARG A 35 -0.44 9.82 -11.52
CA ARG A 35 -1.55 10.72 -11.85
C ARG A 35 -1.04 12.01 -12.52
N ASP A 36 0.03 12.60 -12.00
CA ASP A 36 0.53 13.89 -12.47
C ASP A 36 1.19 13.81 -13.86
N GLU A 37 1.72 12.63 -14.24
CA GLU A 37 2.36 12.40 -15.55
C GLU A 37 1.38 12.31 -16.73
N ILE A 38 0.08 12.09 -16.49
CA ILE A 38 -0.93 11.98 -17.56
C ILE A 38 -1.95 13.12 -17.41
N PRO A 39 -1.79 14.23 -18.18
CA PRO A 39 -2.71 15.36 -18.13
C PRO A 39 -4.14 14.91 -18.46
N ASP A 40 -5.11 15.41 -17.71
CA ASP A 40 -6.55 15.09 -17.78
C ASP A 40 -6.99 13.66 -17.40
N SER A 41 -6.07 12.78 -16.98
CA SER A 41 -6.48 11.53 -16.35
C SER A 41 -6.86 11.79 -14.89
N ASN A 42 -8.16 11.72 -14.55
CA ASN A 42 -8.64 11.72 -13.16
C ASN A 42 -8.28 10.42 -12.40
N CYS A 43 -7.12 9.86 -12.74
CA CYS A 43 -6.46 8.64 -12.33
C CYS A 43 -6.80 7.37 -13.14
N LEU A 44 -5.74 6.64 -13.53
CA LEU A 44 -5.75 5.55 -14.51
C LEU A 44 -6.13 4.19 -13.98
N LEU A 45 -6.40 4.03 -12.68
CA LEU A 45 -6.71 2.72 -12.09
C LEU A 45 -7.88 2.01 -12.78
N TYR A 46 -8.67 2.71 -13.59
CA TYR A 46 -9.67 2.09 -14.45
C TYR A 46 -9.80 2.76 -15.84
N GLY A 47 -8.98 3.76 -16.15
CA GLY A 47 -9.07 4.52 -17.41
C GLY A 47 -8.67 3.69 -18.63
N THR A 48 -9.31 3.93 -19.76
CA THR A 48 -8.83 3.46 -21.07
C THR A 48 -7.87 4.49 -21.66
N PHE A 49 -6.71 4.03 -22.13
CA PHE A 49 -5.68 4.88 -22.69
C PHE A 49 -5.93 5.12 -24.18
N ASN A 50 -5.80 6.37 -24.65
CA ASN A 50 -5.75 6.69 -26.08
C ASN A 50 -4.35 7.20 -26.45
N TRP A 51 -3.82 6.70 -27.56
CA TRP A 51 -2.48 6.98 -28.07
C TRP A 51 -2.21 8.45 -28.39
N THR A 52 -3.26 9.26 -28.54
CA THR A 52 -3.13 10.71 -28.71
C THR A 52 -2.91 11.46 -27.39
N GLY A 53 -2.61 10.76 -26.29
CA GLY A 53 -2.33 11.35 -24.97
C GLY A 53 -3.56 11.70 -24.14
N GLY A 54 -4.75 11.21 -24.54
CA GLY A 54 -5.99 11.44 -23.79
C GLY A 54 -6.40 10.20 -23.00
N ALA A 55 -6.63 10.33 -21.70
CA ALA A 55 -7.42 9.33 -20.98
C ALA A 55 -8.87 9.44 -21.45
N VAL A 56 -9.43 8.37 -22.00
CA VAL A 56 -10.85 8.37 -22.40
C VAL A 56 -11.68 8.16 -21.14
N GLU A 57 -12.42 9.20 -20.74
CA GLU A 57 -13.33 9.16 -19.59
C GLU A 57 -14.31 7.99 -19.71
N GLY A 58 -14.31 7.12 -18.70
CA GLY A 58 -15.43 6.24 -18.37
C GLY A 58 -15.81 6.45 -16.91
N ASP A 59 -17.08 6.22 -16.57
CA ASP A 59 -17.70 6.32 -15.23
C ASP A 59 -17.05 5.38 -14.18
N LYS A 60 -15.76 5.57 -13.87
CA LYS A 60 -14.98 4.59 -13.13
C LYS A 60 -14.34 5.19 -11.87
N PRO A 61 -14.14 4.38 -10.82
CA PRO A 61 -13.79 4.89 -9.49
C PRO A 61 -12.43 5.57 -9.51
N ARG A 62 -12.40 6.81 -9.01
CA ARG A 62 -11.21 7.63 -8.85
C ARG A 62 -10.24 6.95 -7.88
N CYS A 63 -8.93 7.10 -8.13
CA CYS A 63 -7.89 6.67 -7.18
C CYS A 63 -7.98 7.33 -5.81
N ASP A 64 -8.83 8.35 -5.67
CA ASP A 64 -9.18 8.97 -4.40
C ASP A 64 -9.51 7.93 -3.32
N LEU A 65 -10.21 6.83 -3.65
CA LEU A 65 -10.49 5.77 -2.68
C LEU A 65 -9.21 5.06 -2.21
N SER A 66 -8.34 4.69 -3.16
CA SER A 66 -7.04 4.04 -2.88
C SER A 66 -6.15 4.94 -2.02
N LEU A 67 -6.07 6.23 -2.39
CA LEU A 67 -5.30 7.24 -1.66
C LEU A 67 -5.87 7.45 -0.25
N VAL A 68 -7.18 7.56 -0.09
CA VAL A 68 -7.83 7.73 1.21
C VAL A 68 -7.54 6.55 2.12
N PHE A 69 -7.65 5.31 1.61
CA PHE A 69 -7.29 4.12 2.39
C PHE A 69 -5.83 4.15 2.80
N GLN A 70 -4.92 4.47 1.88
CA GLN A 70 -3.50 4.47 2.17
C GLN A 70 -3.10 5.56 3.17
N PHE A 71 -3.68 6.77 3.08
CA PHE A 71 -3.48 7.82 4.08
C PHE A 71 -4.06 7.46 5.44
N ALA A 72 -5.26 6.86 5.49
CA ALA A 72 -5.88 6.44 6.75
C ALA A 72 -5.03 5.35 7.44
N VAL A 73 -4.58 4.36 6.68
CA VAL A 73 -3.73 3.27 7.17
C VAL A 73 -2.36 3.79 7.62
N CYS A 74 -1.73 4.70 6.86
CA CYS A 74 -0.50 5.38 7.27
C CYS A 74 -0.67 6.18 8.57
N ALA A 75 -1.80 6.89 8.73
CA ALA A 75 -2.08 7.63 9.95
C ALA A 75 -2.20 6.69 11.16
N VAL A 76 -2.89 5.56 11.00
CA VAL A 76 -2.97 4.52 12.03
C VAL A 76 -1.58 3.95 12.36
N ALA A 77 -0.77 3.64 11.35
CA ALA A 77 0.59 3.16 11.54
C ALA A 77 1.45 4.17 12.33
N ALA A 78 1.39 5.45 11.96
CA ALA A 78 2.13 6.52 12.62
C ALA A 78 1.71 6.71 14.08
N VAL A 79 0.41 6.80 14.35
CA VAL A 79 -0.12 6.94 15.72
C VAL A 79 0.24 5.72 16.57
N SER A 80 0.11 4.52 16.02
CA SER A 80 0.47 3.28 16.70
C SER A 80 1.97 3.20 16.98
N ALA A 81 2.82 3.58 16.02
CA ALA A 81 4.27 3.61 16.19
C ALA A 81 4.69 4.59 17.29
N VAL A 82 4.14 5.81 17.29
CA VAL A 82 4.40 6.81 18.32
C VAL A 82 3.96 6.28 19.69
N TYR A 83 2.77 5.71 19.80
CA TYR A 83 2.28 5.11 21.04
C TYR A 83 3.22 3.99 21.54
N ARG A 84 3.69 3.10 20.66
CA ARG A 84 4.63 2.03 21.04
C ARG A 84 5.99 2.59 21.47
N CYS A 85 6.54 3.56 20.74
CA CYS A 85 7.79 4.23 21.09
C CYS A 85 7.75 4.89 22.47
N LEU A 86 6.64 5.57 22.81
CA LEU A 86 6.46 6.22 24.12
C LEU A 86 6.33 5.21 25.28
N ASN A 87 5.83 4.01 25.01
CA ASN A 87 5.69 2.96 26.01
C ASN A 87 6.97 2.15 26.26
N ILE A 88 7.98 2.21 25.37
CA ILE A 88 9.28 1.53 25.56
C ILE A 88 9.99 1.98 26.85
N PRO A 89 10.13 3.30 27.15
CA PRO A 89 10.78 3.78 28.37
C PRO A 89 9.84 3.81 29.60
N CYS A 90 8.52 3.85 29.40
CA CYS A 90 7.53 4.01 30.46
C CYS A 90 6.67 2.73 30.60
N GLU A 91 7.20 1.69 31.26
CA GLU A 91 6.58 0.36 31.46
C GLU A 91 5.16 0.33 32.10
N LYS A 92 4.56 1.48 32.45
CA LYS A 92 3.33 1.56 33.27
C LYS A 92 2.02 1.77 32.48
N LEU A 93 2.05 1.87 31.16
CA LEU A 93 0.88 2.29 30.34
C LEU A 93 0.33 1.23 29.37
N ASP A 94 0.76 -0.03 29.49
CA ASP A 94 0.27 -1.12 28.64
C ASP A 94 -1.09 -1.65 29.14
N ILE A 95 -2.16 -0.92 28.82
CA ILE A 95 -3.52 -1.25 29.21
C ILE A 95 -4.06 -2.37 28.30
N LYS A 96 -4.51 -3.49 28.89
CA LYS A 96 -5.05 -4.66 28.16
C LYS A 96 -6.10 -4.31 27.10
N CYS A 97 -6.97 -3.34 27.40
CA CYS A 97 -8.02 -2.88 26.49
C CYS A 97 -7.47 -2.28 25.19
N PHE A 98 -6.39 -1.49 25.28
CA PHE A 98 -5.76 -0.89 24.10
C PHE A 98 -5.14 -1.93 23.16
N ARG A 99 -4.63 -3.05 23.70
CA ARG A 99 -4.05 -4.13 22.90
C ARG A 99 -5.12 -4.96 22.17
N VAL A 100 -6.27 -5.21 22.79
CA VAL A 100 -7.41 -5.86 22.09
C VAL A 100 -7.93 -4.94 20.99
N LEU A 101 -8.05 -3.65 21.28
CA LEU A 101 -8.44 -2.64 20.29
C LEU A 101 -7.46 -2.57 19.11
N SER A 102 -6.14 -2.64 19.36
CA SER A 102 -5.15 -2.63 18.28
C SER A 102 -5.27 -3.82 17.34
N ILE A 103 -5.61 -5.02 17.84
CA ILE A 103 -5.84 -6.20 16.99
C ILE A 103 -7.01 -5.94 16.04
N VAL A 104 -8.13 -5.42 16.56
CA VAL A 104 -9.30 -5.10 15.73
C VAL A 104 -8.95 -4.04 14.68
N ILE A 105 -8.21 -3.00 15.06
CA ILE A 105 -7.75 -1.95 14.14
C ILE A 105 -6.83 -2.54 13.06
N TYR A 106 -5.88 -3.41 13.42
CA TYR A 106 -4.95 -4.00 12.46
C TYR A 106 -5.68 -4.90 11.45
N ILE A 107 -6.69 -5.66 11.88
CA ILE A 107 -7.54 -6.45 10.97
C ILE A 107 -8.29 -5.54 9.99
N VAL A 108 -8.83 -4.41 10.46
CA VAL A 108 -9.47 -3.42 9.59
C VAL A 108 -8.46 -2.83 8.59
N CYS A 109 -7.25 -2.50 9.04
CA CYS A 109 -6.18 -2.03 8.15
C CYS A 109 -5.82 -3.09 7.09
N VAL A 110 -5.69 -4.36 7.46
CA VAL A 110 -5.48 -5.47 6.51
C VAL A 110 -6.58 -5.51 5.46
N ALA A 111 -7.85 -5.40 5.85
CA ALA A 111 -8.97 -5.41 4.93
C ALA A 111 -8.94 -4.21 3.96
N CYS A 112 -8.68 -3.00 4.48
CA CYS A 112 -8.55 -1.79 3.65
C CYS A 112 -7.40 -1.89 2.64
N VAL A 113 -6.21 -2.31 3.08
CA VAL A 113 -5.04 -2.47 2.20
C VAL A 113 -5.26 -3.61 1.21
N LEU A 114 -5.96 -4.68 1.58
CA LEU A 114 -6.29 -5.75 0.63
C LEU A 114 -7.19 -5.25 -0.51
N ILE A 115 -8.23 -4.49 -0.17
CA ILE A 115 -9.12 -3.88 -1.17
C ILE A 115 -8.29 -2.96 -2.08
N GLU A 116 -7.45 -2.12 -1.50
CA GLU A 116 -6.53 -1.24 -2.25
C GLU A 116 -5.62 -2.04 -3.21
N CYS A 117 -4.91 -3.06 -2.72
CA CYS A 117 -4.03 -3.91 -3.53
C CYS A 117 -4.75 -4.50 -4.75
N ILE A 118 -5.99 -4.96 -4.56
CA ILE A 118 -6.80 -5.54 -5.65
C ILE A 118 -7.16 -4.46 -6.67
N LEU A 119 -7.58 -3.29 -6.21
CA LEU A 119 -7.94 -2.17 -7.09
C LEU A 119 -6.72 -1.72 -7.91
N VAL A 120 -5.59 -1.47 -7.26
CA VAL A 120 -4.35 -1.04 -7.92
C VAL A 120 -3.86 -2.09 -8.90
N TYR A 121 -3.80 -3.36 -8.50
CA TYR A 121 -3.38 -4.46 -9.37
C TYR A 121 -4.27 -4.57 -10.62
N TYR A 122 -5.59 -4.59 -10.44
CA TYR A 122 -6.51 -4.66 -11.57
C TYR A 122 -6.37 -3.45 -12.50
N GLY A 123 -6.13 -2.27 -11.93
CA GLY A 123 -5.88 -1.06 -12.69
C GLY A 123 -4.61 -1.11 -13.53
N VAL A 124 -3.50 -1.57 -12.97
CA VAL A 124 -2.24 -1.75 -13.72
C VAL A 124 -2.41 -2.76 -14.85
N VAL A 125 -3.06 -3.90 -14.58
CA VAL A 125 -3.31 -4.94 -15.60
C VAL A 125 -4.16 -4.38 -16.75
N ARG A 126 -5.29 -3.74 -16.44
CA ARG A 126 -6.18 -3.15 -17.44
C ARG A 126 -5.53 -2.06 -18.24
N PHE A 127 -4.77 -1.21 -17.57
CA PHE A 127 -4.01 -0.15 -18.23
C PHE A 127 -2.98 -0.74 -19.20
N CYS A 128 -2.32 -1.82 -18.79
CA CYS A 128 -1.36 -2.50 -19.63
C CYS A 128 -1.99 -3.17 -20.85
N GLU A 129 -3.07 -3.93 -20.64
CA GLU A 129 -3.86 -4.52 -21.73
C GLU A 129 -4.31 -3.44 -22.72
N SER A 130 -4.82 -2.32 -22.21
CA SER A 130 -5.26 -1.20 -23.06
C SER A 130 -4.13 -0.66 -23.92
N MET A 131 -2.90 -0.50 -23.40
CA MET A 131 -1.75 -0.02 -24.18
C MET A 131 -1.36 -1.02 -25.27
N ILE A 132 -1.30 -2.32 -24.94
CA ILE A 132 -0.95 -3.36 -25.90
C ILE A 132 -2.00 -3.44 -27.02
N GLU A 133 -3.28 -3.45 -26.68
CA GLU A 133 -4.38 -3.53 -27.65
C GLU A 133 -4.40 -2.38 -28.65
N THR A 134 -3.96 -1.19 -28.21
CA THR A 134 -3.99 0.00 -29.06
C THR A 134 -2.68 0.23 -29.83
N ASN A 135 -1.60 -0.51 -29.53
CA ASN A 135 -0.37 -0.50 -30.33
C ASN A 135 -0.25 -1.73 -31.25
N SER A 136 -0.93 -1.72 -32.38
CA SER A 136 -0.82 -2.82 -33.36
C SER A 136 0.55 -2.94 -34.05
N ALA A 137 1.51 -2.05 -33.75
CA ALA A 137 2.83 -2.03 -34.39
C ALA A 137 3.87 -2.93 -33.69
N LEU A 138 3.62 -3.32 -32.44
CA LEU A 138 4.52 -4.21 -31.69
C LEU A 138 4.04 -5.67 -31.71
N PRO A 139 4.95 -6.64 -31.52
CA PRO A 139 4.59 -8.04 -31.38
C PRO A 139 3.60 -8.24 -30.22
N GLU A 140 2.68 -9.21 -30.36
CA GLU A 140 1.70 -9.57 -29.30
C GLU A 140 2.37 -9.95 -27.97
N ASP A 141 3.64 -10.36 -28.00
CA ASP A 141 4.44 -10.71 -26.82
C ASP A 141 5.19 -9.52 -26.19
N SER A 142 4.97 -8.29 -26.67
CA SER A 142 5.66 -7.09 -26.14
C SER A 142 5.22 -6.75 -24.72
N SER A 143 6.16 -6.35 -23.88
CA SER A 143 5.84 -5.97 -22.51
C SER A 143 5.20 -4.59 -22.44
N CYS A 144 4.52 -4.29 -21.33
CA CYS A 144 4.04 -2.92 -21.05
C CYS A 144 5.15 -1.87 -21.10
N GLU A 145 6.33 -2.27 -20.61
CA GLU A 145 7.50 -1.41 -20.49
C GLU A 145 8.01 -1.03 -21.89
N ASP A 146 8.02 -1.99 -22.82
CA ASP A 146 8.37 -1.75 -24.23
C ASP A 146 7.34 -0.82 -24.91
N ASN A 147 6.04 -1.01 -24.63
CA ASN A 147 4.99 -0.16 -25.19
C ASN A 147 5.09 1.29 -24.69
N GLN A 148 5.43 1.51 -23.41
CA GLN A 148 5.68 2.86 -22.88
C GLN A 148 6.90 3.51 -23.52
N LEU A 149 8.00 2.76 -23.73
CA LEU A 149 9.20 3.28 -24.40
C LEU A 149 8.88 3.75 -25.83
N VAL A 150 8.08 3.00 -26.57
CA VAL A 150 7.64 3.38 -27.92
C VAL A 150 6.74 4.63 -27.89
N TYR A 151 5.83 4.73 -26.92
CA TYR A 151 5.01 5.92 -26.72
C TYR A 151 5.88 7.17 -26.47
N ASN A 152 6.89 7.04 -25.61
CA ASN A 152 7.86 8.10 -25.30
C ASN A 152 8.64 8.54 -26.54
N GLU A 153 9.11 7.59 -27.34
CA GLU A 153 9.81 7.88 -28.59
C GLU A 153 8.92 8.59 -29.62
N GLN A 154 7.65 8.17 -29.77
CA GLN A 154 6.72 8.76 -30.73
C GLN A 154 6.27 10.18 -30.36
N ASN A 155 6.06 10.43 -29.07
CA ASN A 155 5.56 11.72 -28.59
C ASN A 155 6.68 12.68 -28.13
N GLY A 156 7.94 12.24 -28.14
CA GLY A 156 9.07 13.02 -27.63
C GLY A 156 8.94 13.33 -26.14
N THR A 157 8.32 12.41 -25.39
CA THR A 157 8.09 12.51 -23.95
C THR A 157 9.03 11.57 -23.19
N ASP A 158 9.23 11.82 -21.90
CA ASP A 158 10.00 10.95 -21.00
C ASP A 158 9.14 10.58 -19.77
N VAL A 159 7.90 10.14 -20.03
CA VAL A 159 6.94 9.83 -18.95
C VAL A 159 7.15 8.40 -18.46
N ASP A 160 7.12 8.19 -17.14
CA ASP A 160 7.28 6.87 -16.50
C ASP A 160 6.06 6.41 -15.71
N PHE A 161 4.86 6.57 -16.28
CA PHE A 161 3.60 6.24 -15.61
C PHE A 161 3.49 4.75 -15.23
N TYR A 162 3.96 3.82 -16.08
CA TYR A 162 3.92 2.38 -15.80
C TYR A 162 4.91 1.99 -14.70
N GLY A 163 6.11 2.59 -14.70
CA GLY A 163 7.08 2.42 -13.63
C GLY A 163 6.49 2.82 -12.27
N PHE A 164 5.84 3.98 -12.21
CA PHE A 164 5.16 4.44 -10.99
C PHE A 164 3.99 3.56 -10.57
N LEU A 165 3.13 3.13 -11.50
CA LEU A 165 2.01 2.22 -11.21
C LEU A 165 2.48 0.83 -10.72
N LYS A 166 3.52 0.28 -11.35
CA LYS A 166 4.16 -0.99 -10.95
C LYS A 166 4.79 -0.85 -9.57
N MET A 167 5.50 0.25 -9.29
CA MET A 167 6.09 0.51 -7.99
C MET A 167 5.03 0.64 -6.89
N SER A 168 3.93 1.34 -7.18
CA SER A 168 2.80 1.44 -6.25
C SER A 168 2.19 0.07 -5.94
N THR A 169 1.99 -0.76 -6.96
CA THR A 169 1.46 -2.12 -6.80
C THR A 169 2.35 -2.94 -5.86
N ILE A 170 3.66 -2.95 -6.10
CA ILE A 170 4.63 -3.66 -5.26
C ILE A 170 4.58 -3.13 -3.82
N ALA A 171 4.63 -1.82 -3.64
CA ALA A 171 4.58 -1.19 -2.32
C ALA A 171 3.29 -1.51 -1.55
N SER A 172 2.14 -1.58 -2.24
CA SER A 172 0.85 -1.94 -1.66
C SER A 172 0.86 -3.40 -1.15
N TRP A 173 1.39 -4.34 -1.94
CA TRP A 173 1.54 -5.73 -1.50
C TRP A 173 2.48 -5.87 -0.29
N VAL A 174 3.59 -5.11 -0.27
CA VAL A 174 4.50 -5.07 0.89
C VAL A 174 3.77 -4.51 2.12
N SER A 175 2.98 -3.46 1.96
CA SER A 175 2.13 -2.91 3.03
C SER A 175 1.19 -3.98 3.58
N LEU A 176 0.49 -4.73 2.72
CA LEU A 176 -0.43 -5.80 3.10
C LEU A 176 0.26 -6.88 3.95
N VAL A 177 1.42 -7.39 3.49
CA VAL A 177 2.18 -8.41 4.20
C VAL A 177 2.63 -7.90 5.57
N THR A 178 3.01 -6.62 5.64
CA THR A 178 3.44 -5.99 6.90
C THR A 178 2.29 -5.89 7.89
N TRP A 179 1.08 -5.50 7.45
CA TRP A 179 -0.11 -5.47 8.30
C TRP A 179 -0.58 -6.86 8.75
N LEU A 180 -0.46 -7.87 7.89
CA LEU A 180 -0.72 -9.27 8.28
C LEU A 180 0.25 -9.72 9.37
N ALA A 181 1.55 -9.44 9.20
CA ALA A 181 2.56 -9.75 10.20
C ALA A 181 2.28 -9.03 11.53
N LEU A 182 1.92 -7.74 11.51
CA LEU A 182 1.51 -6.98 12.70
C LEU A 182 0.32 -7.61 13.42
N THR A 183 -0.68 -8.08 12.67
CA THR A 183 -1.85 -8.75 13.23
C THR A 183 -1.44 -10.05 13.93
N VAL A 184 -0.58 -10.86 13.30
CA VAL A 184 -0.06 -12.09 13.91
C VAL A 184 0.76 -11.79 15.17
N ILE A 185 1.68 -10.82 15.11
CA ILE A 185 2.49 -10.40 16.27
C ILE A 185 1.59 -9.94 17.42
N ALA A 186 0.57 -9.13 17.12
CA ALA A 186 -0.37 -8.64 18.12
C ALA A 186 -1.14 -9.79 18.79
N CYS A 187 -1.66 -10.75 18.02
CA CYS A 187 -2.32 -11.95 18.55
C CYS A 187 -1.38 -12.80 19.42
N VAL A 188 -0.17 -13.06 18.95
CA VAL A 188 0.85 -13.83 19.68
C VAL A 188 1.22 -13.14 20.99
N SER A 189 1.39 -11.81 20.97
CA SER A 189 1.69 -11.02 22.15
C SER A 189 0.58 -11.03 23.21
N MET A 190 -0.66 -11.28 22.80
CA MET A 190 -1.81 -11.43 23.69
C MET A 190 -1.81 -12.81 24.34
N CYS A 191 -1.53 -13.87 23.58
CA CYS A 191 -1.46 -15.23 24.09
C CYS A 191 -0.38 -15.38 25.18
N PHE A 192 0.85 -14.92 24.91
CA PHE A 192 1.98 -15.08 25.85
C PHE A 192 1.82 -14.32 27.16
N ARG A 193 1.02 -13.23 27.19
CA ARG A 193 0.77 -12.48 28.42
C ARG A 193 -0.38 -13.02 29.24
N LYS A 194 -1.27 -13.82 28.67
CA LYS A 194 -2.36 -14.43 29.44
C LYS A 194 -1.78 -15.33 30.55
N ASP A 195 -0.70 -16.04 30.24
CA ASP A 195 0.04 -16.89 31.17
C ASP A 195 0.68 -16.14 32.35
N GLU A 196 0.90 -14.82 32.24
CA GLU A 196 1.47 -14.00 33.33
C GLU A 196 0.43 -13.45 34.31
N TYR A 197 -0.85 -13.43 33.94
CA TYR A 197 -1.93 -12.93 34.80
C TYR A 197 -2.74 -14.03 35.48
N ASP A 198 -2.64 -15.25 34.96
CA ASP A 198 -3.30 -16.43 35.54
C ASP A 198 -2.38 -17.17 36.55
N ALA A 199 -1.19 -16.62 36.84
CA ALA A 199 -0.22 -17.08 37.85
C ALA A 199 -0.12 -16.12 39.04
#